data_AF-A0A7C4FG32-F1
#
_entry.id   AF-A0A7C4FG32-F1
#
_cell.length_a   1.000
_cell.length_b   1.000
_cell.length_c   1.000
_cell.angle_alpha   90.00
_cell.angle_beta   90.00
_cell.angle_gamma   90.00
#
_symmetry.space_group_name_H-M   'P 1'
#
loop_
_entity.id
_entity.type
_entity.pdbx_description
1 polymer ?
#
loop_
_entity_poly.entity_id
_entity_poly.type
_entity_poly.pdbx_seq_one_letter_code
_entity_poly.pdbx_strand_id
1 'polypeptide(L)'
;MAKRVRKRSGALEEFDPKKIYESCIAAGAPPEVAHEIAKEVEQKVYDGISTDEIRRYVLVRLRELAPHAFEAWAFYDRVTKGRITFEDGKALVVEKGHLYLGRSVRDVGPKGLSHSEEVAGILRELEEDLQYGVSKATINARLYALFMGVLKSKAMPREEKEKSIQLINEFGRKLGWQPYELKRPLE
;
A
#
# COMPACT_ATOMS: atom_id res chain seq x y z
N MET A 1 1.78 -17.46 -21.69
CA MET A 1 2.32 -18.22 -20.54
C MET A 1 1.41 -17.97 -19.35
N ALA A 2 1.14 -18.98 -18.52
CA ALA A 2 0.37 -18.79 -17.29
C ALA A 2 1.11 -17.81 -16.37
N LYS A 3 0.42 -16.78 -15.87
CA LYS A 3 1.00 -15.79 -14.95
C LYS A 3 0.96 -16.38 -13.54
N ARG A 4 2.07 -16.37 -12.80
CA ARG A 4 2.11 -16.90 -11.43
C ARG A 4 2.03 -15.79 -10.40
N VAL A 5 1.33 -16.06 -9.29
CA VAL A 5 1.17 -15.18 -8.14
C VAL A 5 2.04 -15.66 -6.99
N ARG A 6 2.79 -14.74 -6.38
CA ARG A 6 3.59 -15.00 -5.18
C ARG A 6 2.76 -14.81 -3.93
N LYS A 7 2.51 -15.89 -3.20
CA LYS A 7 1.86 -15.89 -1.88
C LYS A 7 2.76 -15.24 -0.84
N ARG A 8 2.17 -14.82 0.29
CA ARG A 8 2.92 -14.33 1.47
C ARG A 8 3.97 -15.33 1.98
N SER A 9 3.72 -16.64 1.86
CA SER A 9 4.68 -17.69 2.22
C SER A 9 5.91 -17.74 1.29
N GLY A 10 5.87 -17.05 0.15
CA GLY A 10 6.86 -17.15 -0.93
C GLY A 10 6.52 -18.19 -2.00
N ALA A 11 5.48 -19.02 -1.79
CA ALA A 11 5.03 -20.00 -2.77
C ALA A 11 4.49 -19.31 -4.04
N LEU A 12 4.69 -19.94 -5.19
CA LEU A 12 4.12 -19.52 -6.47
C LEU A 12 2.89 -20.38 -6.81
N GLU A 13 1.85 -19.74 -7.31
CA GLU A 13 0.59 -20.37 -7.71
C GLU A 13 0.13 -19.78 -9.04
N GLU A 14 -0.58 -20.54 -9.87
CA GLU A 14 -1.19 -19.97 -11.09
C GLU A 14 -2.24 -18.91 -10.73
N PHE A 15 -2.25 -17.82 -11.49
CA PHE A 15 -3.26 -16.78 -11.36
C PHE A 15 -4.62 -17.33 -11.77
N ASP A 16 -5.60 -17.14 -10.89
CA ASP A 16 -6.99 -17.50 -11.13
C ASP A 16 -7.90 -16.28 -10.85
N PRO A 17 -8.48 -15.65 -11.89
CA PRO A 17 -9.35 -14.48 -11.71
C PRO A 17 -10.64 -14.82 -10.94
N LYS A 18 -11.06 -16.10 -10.91
CA LYS A 18 -12.22 -16.55 -10.14
C LYS A 18 -12.05 -16.28 -8.66
N LYS A 19 -10.83 -16.40 -8.12
CA LYS A 19 -10.53 -16.12 -6.71
C LYS A 19 -10.76 -14.66 -6.34
N ILE A 20 -10.55 -13.75 -7.28
CA ILE A 20 -10.80 -12.32 -7.07
C ILE A 20 -12.30 -12.05 -7.08
N TYR A 21 -13.00 -12.59 -8.08
CA TYR A 21 -14.45 -12.50 -8.15
C TYR A 21 -15.10 -13.02 -6.86
N GLU A 22 -14.78 -14.25 -6.45
CA GLU A 22 -15.30 -14.87 -5.23
C GLU A 22 -14.99 -14.06 -3.97
N SER A 23 -13.78 -13.50 -3.88
CA SER A 23 -13.41 -12.65 -2.73
C SER A 23 -14.21 -11.34 -2.69
N CYS A 24 -14.47 -10.72 -3.85
CA CYS A 24 -15.31 -9.52 -3.92
C CYS A 24 -16.78 -9.83 -3.57
N ILE A 25 -17.32 -10.95 -4.07
CA ILE A 25 -18.66 -11.42 -3.73
C ILE A 25 -18.77 -11.71 -2.23
N ALA A 26 -17.78 -12.38 -1.64
CA ALA A 26 -17.75 -12.67 -0.21
C ALA A 26 -17.71 -11.40 0.65
N ALA A 27 -17.13 -10.31 0.13
CA ALA A 27 -17.15 -9.00 0.74
C ALA A 27 -18.47 -8.22 0.51
N GLY A 28 -19.42 -8.76 -0.26
CA GLY A 28 -20.72 -8.13 -0.54
C GLY A 28 -20.72 -7.18 -1.74
N ALA A 29 -19.73 -7.28 -2.64
CA ALA A 29 -19.76 -6.52 -3.89
C ALA A 29 -20.86 -7.05 -4.84
N PRO A 30 -21.51 -6.17 -5.63
CA PRO A 30 -22.39 -6.61 -6.71
C PRO A 30 -21.64 -7.51 -7.72
N PRO A 31 -22.29 -8.54 -8.31
CA PRO A 31 -21.65 -9.43 -9.28
C PRO A 31 -20.99 -8.74 -10.47
N GLU A 32 -21.57 -7.64 -10.95
CA GLU A 32 -21.07 -6.86 -12.07
C GLU A 32 -19.75 -6.16 -11.69
N VAL A 33 -19.71 -5.55 -10.49
CA VAL A 33 -18.50 -4.92 -9.94
C VAL A 33 -17.42 -5.96 -9.67
N ALA A 34 -17.77 -7.12 -9.12
CA ALA A 34 -16.82 -8.21 -8.89
C ALA A 34 -16.21 -8.73 -10.21
N HIS A 35 -17.01 -8.86 -11.27
CA HIS A 35 -16.51 -9.22 -12.61
C HIS A 35 -15.60 -8.16 -13.20
N GLU A 36 -15.99 -6.89 -13.09
CA GLU A 36 -15.19 -5.75 -13.56
C GLU A 36 -13.81 -5.75 -12.89
N ILE A 37 -13.76 -5.82 -11.56
CA ILE A 37 -12.51 -5.83 -10.79
C ILE A 37 -11.66 -7.05 -11.15
N ALA A 38 -12.25 -8.24 -11.27
CA ALA A 38 -11.51 -9.46 -11.64
C ALA A 38 -10.85 -9.33 -13.03
N LYS A 39 -11.59 -8.78 -14.01
CA LYS A 39 -11.09 -8.54 -15.37
C LYS A 39 -9.99 -7.48 -15.40
N GLU A 40 -10.15 -6.41 -14.64
CA GLU A 40 -9.12 -5.37 -14.52
C GLU A 40 -7.82 -5.92 -13.91
N VAL A 41 -7.93 -6.76 -12.86
CA VAL A 41 -6.76 -7.41 -12.27
C VAL A 41 -6.09 -8.33 -13.29
N GLU A 42 -6.83 -9.16 -14.01
CA GLU A 42 -6.27 -10.06 -15.03
C GLU A 42 -5.40 -9.32 -16.07
N GLN A 43 -5.82 -8.12 -16.47
CA GLN A 43 -5.08 -7.25 -17.38
C GLN A 43 -3.78 -6.71 -16.76
N LYS A 44 -3.78 -6.43 -15.45
CA LYS A 44 -2.63 -5.84 -14.71
C LYS A 44 -1.67 -6.87 -14.12
N VAL A 45 -2.11 -8.12 -13.96
CA VAL A 45 -1.26 -9.21 -13.43
C VAL A 45 -0.04 -9.41 -14.32
N TYR A 46 1.10 -9.66 -13.70
CA TYR A 46 2.36 -10.03 -14.34
C TYR A 46 2.97 -11.23 -13.59
N ASP A 47 3.91 -11.96 -14.22
CA ASP A 47 4.51 -13.14 -13.57
C ASP A 47 5.30 -12.72 -12.32
N GLY A 48 4.96 -13.32 -11.18
CA GLY A 48 5.57 -13.01 -9.88
C GLY A 48 4.84 -11.94 -9.06
N ILE A 49 3.71 -11.38 -9.55
CA ILE A 49 2.91 -10.41 -8.77
C ILE A 49 2.54 -10.99 -7.40
N SER A 50 2.64 -10.19 -6.34
CA SER A 50 2.30 -10.68 -5.01
C SER A 50 0.80 -10.68 -4.73
N THR A 51 0.36 -11.54 -3.80
CA THR A 51 -1.02 -11.50 -3.30
C THR A 51 -1.37 -10.17 -2.62
N ASP A 52 -0.39 -9.48 -2.04
CA ASP A 52 -0.60 -8.20 -1.37
C ASP A 52 -0.83 -7.08 -2.41
N GLU A 53 -0.13 -7.08 -3.55
CA GLU A 53 -0.37 -6.17 -4.67
C GLU A 53 -1.76 -6.37 -5.30
N ILE A 54 -2.13 -7.62 -5.62
CA ILE A 54 -3.47 -7.94 -6.15
C ILE A 54 -4.54 -7.43 -5.20
N ARG A 55 -4.39 -7.71 -3.90
CA ARG A 55 -5.32 -7.28 -2.87
C ARG A 55 -5.40 -5.75 -2.79
N ARG A 56 -4.26 -5.04 -2.88
CA ARG A 56 -4.21 -3.58 -2.88
C ARG A 56 -5.03 -3.01 -4.02
N TYR A 57 -4.84 -3.54 -5.23
CA TYR A 57 -5.63 -3.17 -6.40
C TYR A 57 -7.14 -3.35 -6.14
N VAL A 58 -7.53 -4.55 -5.70
CA VAL A 58 -8.94 -4.88 -5.44
C VAL A 58 -9.57 -3.92 -4.43
N LEU A 59 -8.90 -3.61 -3.33
CA LEU A 59 -9.43 -2.69 -2.31
C LEU A 59 -9.56 -1.25 -2.80
N VAL A 60 -8.64 -0.77 -3.64
CA VAL A 60 -8.75 0.56 -4.27
C VAL A 60 -10.00 0.61 -5.15
N ARG A 61 -10.21 -0.40 -5.99
CA ARG A 61 -11.37 -0.46 -6.89
C ARG A 61 -12.69 -0.68 -6.15
N LEU A 62 -12.72 -1.51 -5.12
CA LEU A 62 -13.90 -1.66 -4.26
C LEU A 62 -14.26 -0.35 -3.56
N ARG A 63 -13.29 0.43 -3.07
CA ARG A 63 -13.57 1.72 -2.45
C ARG A 63 -14.28 2.68 -3.40
N GLU A 64 -13.99 2.59 -4.69
CA GLU A 64 -14.58 3.47 -5.71
C GLU A 64 -15.92 2.94 -6.23
N LEU A 65 -16.02 1.63 -6.50
CA LEU A 65 -17.16 1.02 -7.19
C LEU A 65 -18.20 0.40 -6.25
N ALA A 66 -17.79 -0.04 -5.06
CA ALA A 66 -18.64 -0.67 -4.05
C ALA A 66 -18.13 -0.37 -2.62
N PRO A 67 -18.23 0.89 -2.15
CA PRO A 67 -17.65 1.31 -0.88
C PRO A 67 -18.08 0.44 0.31
N HIS A 68 -19.33 -0.03 0.33
CA HIS A 68 -19.82 -0.92 1.39
C HIS A 68 -19.08 -2.27 1.43
N ALA A 69 -18.68 -2.81 0.26
CA ALA A 69 -17.91 -4.04 0.18
C ALA A 69 -16.45 -3.82 0.57
N PHE A 70 -15.88 -2.64 0.27
CA PHE A 70 -14.59 -2.23 0.81
C PHE A 70 -14.63 -2.20 2.35
N GLU A 71 -15.65 -1.57 2.94
CA GLU A 71 -15.83 -1.51 4.39
C GLU A 71 -15.98 -2.91 5.02
N ALA A 72 -16.82 -3.75 4.43
CA ALA A 72 -17.02 -5.13 4.90
C ALA A 72 -15.72 -5.94 4.85
N TRP A 73 -14.95 -5.83 3.76
CA TRP A 73 -13.65 -6.48 3.63
C TRP A 73 -12.67 -5.95 4.70
N ALA A 74 -12.54 -4.63 4.81
CA ALA A 74 -11.63 -3.99 5.77
C ALA A 74 -11.97 -4.38 7.22
N PHE A 75 -13.25 -4.44 7.55
CA PHE A 75 -13.74 -4.89 8.85
C PHE A 75 -13.45 -6.37 9.10
N TYR A 76 -13.75 -7.25 8.13
CA TYR A 76 -13.44 -8.68 8.23
C TYR A 76 -11.94 -8.91 8.48
N ASP A 77 -11.08 -8.18 7.77
CA ASP A 77 -9.65 -8.24 7.95
C ASP A 77 -9.18 -7.73 9.32
N ARG A 78 -9.81 -6.67 9.83
CA ARG A 78 -9.56 -6.16 11.18
C ARG A 78 -9.88 -7.21 12.23
N VAL A 79 -11.06 -7.81 12.16
CA VAL A 79 -11.56 -8.78 13.15
C VAL A 79 -10.85 -10.12 13.05
N THR A 80 -10.63 -10.65 11.84
CA THR A 80 -10.19 -12.03 11.64
C THR A 80 -8.71 -12.20 11.39
N LYS A 81 -8.03 -11.14 10.93
CA LYS A 81 -6.61 -11.18 10.53
C LYS A 81 -5.73 -10.24 11.35
N GLY A 82 -6.28 -9.51 12.33
CA GLY A 82 -5.54 -8.55 13.16
C GLY A 82 -4.96 -7.39 12.34
N ARG A 83 -5.65 -6.95 11.29
CA ARG A 83 -5.12 -5.96 10.34
C ARG A 83 -5.49 -4.54 10.77
N ILE A 84 -4.51 -3.69 11.06
CA ILE A 84 -4.73 -2.27 11.40
C ILE A 84 -5.12 -1.51 10.13
N THR A 85 -6.32 -0.92 10.04
CA THR A 85 -6.67 0.07 9.01
C THR A 85 -6.89 1.43 9.66
N PHE A 86 -6.34 2.49 9.07
CA PHE A 86 -6.55 3.87 9.52
C PHE A 86 -7.74 4.49 8.78
N GLU A 87 -8.70 5.00 9.54
CA GLU A 87 -9.78 5.84 9.05
C GLU A 87 -10.08 6.93 10.08
N ASP A 88 -10.22 8.18 9.63
CA ASP A 88 -10.70 9.33 10.41
C ASP A 88 -10.05 9.57 11.79
N GLY A 89 -8.73 9.37 11.90
CA GLY A 89 -7.97 9.75 13.09
C GLY A 89 -8.26 8.94 14.35
N LYS A 90 -8.97 7.81 14.25
CA LYS A 90 -9.18 6.88 15.39
C LYS A 90 -8.45 5.56 15.15
N ALA A 91 -7.37 5.34 15.90
CA ALA A 91 -6.74 4.04 16.02
C ALA A 91 -7.48 3.20 17.08
N LEU A 92 -8.10 2.09 16.67
CA LEU A 92 -8.55 1.07 17.61
C LEU A 92 -7.53 -0.08 17.61
N VAL A 93 -6.80 -0.18 18.71
CA VAL A 93 -5.83 -1.24 18.99
C VAL A 93 -6.58 -2.46 19.51
N VAL A 94 -6.38 -3.63 18.89
CA VAL A 94 -6.58 -4.91 19.58
C VAL A 94 -5.35 -5.77 19.33
N GLU A 95 -4.89 -6.41 20.39
CA GLU A 95 -3.59 -7.04 20.57
C GLU A 95 -3.20 -7.99 19.42
N LYS A 96 -2.03 -7.70 18.82
CA LYS A 96 -1.34 -8.40 17.71
C LYS A 96 -1.74 -7.97 16.29
N GLY A 97 -0.93 -7.08 15.70
CA GLY A 97 -0.93 -6.89 14.24
C GLY A 97 -0.25 -5.62 13.75
N HIS A 98 0.43 -5.72 12.60
CA HIS A 98 1.22 -4.66 11.98
C HIS A 98 0.35 -3.55 11.36
N LEU A 99 0.88 -2.33 11.39
CA LEU A 99 0.32 -1.12 10.81
C LEU A 99 0.24 -1.24 9.27
N TYR A 100 -0.94 -1.15 8.65
CA TYR A 100 -1.05 -1.19 7.18
C TYR A 100 -0.66 0.17 6.58
N LEU A 101 0.64 0.40 6.44
CA LEU A 101 1.21 0.86 5.17
C LEU A 101 1.76 -0.42 4.56
N GLY A 102 1.29 -0.86 3.39
CA GLY A 102 1.45 -2.22 2.86
C GLY A 102 2.90 -2.73 2.70
N ARG A 103 3.62 -2.93 3.81
CA ARG A 103 5.03 -3.30 3.86
C ARG A 103 5.25 -4.61 3.12
N SER A 104 5.75 -4.46 1.89
CA SER A 104 6.44 -5.53 1.17
C SER A 104 7.90 -5.67 1.62
N VAL A 105 8.35 -4.82 2.55
CA VAL A 105 9.68 -4.92 3.16
C VAL A 105 9.58 -5.92 4.32
N ARG A 106 10.18 -7.11 4.15
CA ARG A 106 10.50 -7.98 5.28
C ARG A 106 11.26 -7.12 6.30
N ASP A 107 10.80 -7.07 7.55
CA ASP A 107 11.55 -6.43 8.62
C ASP A 107 12.89 -7.17 8.79
N VAL A 108 13.93 -6.70 8.11
CA VAL A 108 15.33 -7.08 8.32
C VAL A 108 16.02 -5.84 8.89
N GLY A 109 15.87 -5.61 10.20
CA GLY A 109 16.43 -4.43 10.86
C GLY A 109 15.55 -3.87 12.00
N PRO A 110 15.96 -2.74 12.60
CA PRO A 110 15.17 -2.08 13.65
C PRO A 110 13.82 -1.59 13.13
N LYS A 111 12.85 -1.35 14.04
CA LYS A 111 11.47 -0.99 13.69
C LYS A 111 11.39 0.31 12.87
N GLY A 112 11.24 0.20 11.56
CA GLY A 112 10.56 1.13 10.65
C GLY A 112 11.16 2.51 10.41
N LEU A 113 11.35 2.88 9.14
CA LEU A 113 11.94 4.16 8.72
C LEU A 113 13.28 4.39 9.44
N SER A 114 14.15 3.40 9.34
CA SER A 114 15.53 3.40 9.82
C SER A 114 16.54 3.58 8.69
N HIS A 115 16.17 3.17 7.47
CA HIS A 115 17.01 3.25 6.28
C HIS A 115 16.24 3.81 5.06
N SER A 116 16.96 4.43 4.14
CA SER A 116 16.40 5.02 2.92
C SER A 116 15.84 3.98 1.93
N GLU A 117 16.28 2.73 1.99
CA GLU A 117 15.70 1.63 1.20
C GLU A 117 14.25 1.34 1.57
N GLU A 118 13.88 1.51 2.84
CA GLU A 118 12.48 1.40 3.29
C GLU A 118 11.63 2.51 2.66
N VAL A 119 12.18 3.73 2.59
CA VAL A 119 11.52 4.89 1.96
C VAL A 119 11.36 4.65 0.46
N ALA A 120 12.40 4.15 -0.23
CA ALA A 120 12.31 3.77 -1.63
C ALA A 120 11.24 2.69 -1.88
N GLY A 121 11.09 1.73 -0.96
CA GLY A 121 10.00 0.75 -0.98
C GLY A 121 8.62 1.40 -0.91
N ILE A 122 8.43 2.32 0.03
CA ILE A 122 7.15 3.04 0.19
C ILE A 122 6.85 3.92 -1.04
N LEU A 123 7.85 4.53 -1.66
CA LEU A 123 7.64 5.33 -2.87
C LEU A 123 7.21 4.48 -4.08
N ARG A 124 7.77 3.26 -4.23
CA ARG A 124 7.29 2.31 -5.26
C ARG A 124 5.83 1.94 -5.03
N GLU A 125 5.46 1.69 -3.77
CA GLU A 125 4.07 1.42 -3.40
C GLU A 125 3.12 2.60 -3.69
N LEU A 126 3.57 3.85 -3.52
CA LEU A 126 2.79 5.03 -3.88
C LEU A 126 2.67 5.20 -5.41
N GLU A 127 3.69 4.79 -6.17
CA GLU A 127 3.64 4.76 -7.64
C GLU A 127 2.61 3.74 -8.14
N GLU A 128 2.61 2.54 -7.54
CA GLU A 128 1.60 1.50 -7.80
C GLU A 128 0.19 1.99 -7.47
N ASP A 129 0.00 2.61 -6.29
CA ASP A 129 -1.29 3.21 -5.89
C ASP A 129 -1.81 4.20 -6.95
N LEU A 130 -0.94 5.05 -7.48
CA LEU A 130 -1.28 5.99 -8.54
C LEU A 130 -1.71 5.26 -9.83
N GLN A 131 -1.01 4.19 -10.22
CA GLN A 131 -1.36 3.35 -11.38
C GLN A 131 -2.67 2.57 -11.17
N TYR A 132 -3.08 2.38 -9.92
CA TYR A 132 -4.31 1.69 -9.53
C TYR A 132 -5.52 2.61 -9.37
N GLY A 133 -5.34 3.92 -9.58
CA GLY A 133 -6.43 4.90 -9.59
C GLY A 133 -6.49 5.81 -8.36
N VAL A 134 -5.60 5.64 -7.38
CA VAL A 134 -5.58 6.52 -6.20
C VAL A 134 -5.30 7.97 -6.62
N SER A 135 -6.15 8.88 -6.13
CA SER A 135 -6.08 10.29 -6.53
C SER A 135 -4.73 10.95 -6.19
N LYS A 136 -4.25 11.83 -7.07
CA LYS A 136 -3.02 12.61 -6.86
C LYS A 136 -3.01 13.36 -5.53
N ALA A 137 -4.16 13.86 -5.07
CA ALA A 137 -4.29 14.53 -3.78
C ALA A 137 -4.00 13.57 -2.60
N THR A 138 -4.52 12.33 -2.66
CA THR A 138 -4.24 11.29 -1.66
C THR A 138 -2.77 10.89 -1.67
N ILE A 139 -2.16 10.72 -2.86
CA ILE A 139 -0.73 10.42 -2.99
C ILE A 139 0.12 11.54 -2.39
N ASN A 140 -0.21 12.82 -2.66
CA ASN A 140 0.52 13.95 -2.09
C ASN A 140 0.41 13.98 -0.55
N ALA A 141 -0.77 13.70 0.01
CA ALA A 141 -0.97 13.62 1.46
C ALA A 141 -0.13 12.49 2.09
N ARG A 142 -0.07 11.30 1.46
CA ARG A 142 0.76 10.18 1.90
C ARG A 142 2.25 10.48 1.78
N LEU A 143 2.67 11.13 0.70
CA LEU A 143 4.05 11.55 0.48
C LEU A 143 4.50 12.55 1.56
N TYR A 144 3.64 13.50 1.92
CA TYR A 144 3.90 14.44 3.03
C TYR A 144 3.98 13.71 4.38
N ALA A 145 3.10 12.75 4.65
CA ALA A 145 3.16 11.96 5.86
C ALA A 145 4.47 11.15 5.96
N LEU A 146 4.93 10.57 4.85
CA LEU A 146 6.22 9.88 4.76
C LEU A 146 7.40 10.83 5.05
N PHE A 147 7.41 12.02 4.44
CA PHE A 147 8.39 13.07 4.71
C PHE A 147 8.44 13.42 6.21
N MET A 148 7.28 13.67 6.82
CA MET A 148 7.20 13.96 8.25
C MET A 148 7.65 12.79 9.12
N GLY A 149 7.38 11.54 8.71
CA GLY A 149 7.86 10.33 9.37
C GLY A 149 9.38 10.21 9.35
N VAL A 150 10.02 10.47 8.21
CA VAL A 150 11.48 10.52 8.05
C VAL A 150 12.10 11.58 8.97
N LEU A 151 11.56 12.80 8.98
CA LEU A 151 12.06 13.88 9.84
C LEU A 151 12.01 13.54 11.33
N LYS A 152 10.91 12.91 11.77
CA LYS A 152 10.67 12.58 13.18
C LYS A 152 11.31 11.26 13.62
N SER A 153 11.83 10.46 12.70
CA SER A 153 12.45 9.18 13.04
C SER A 153 13.70 9.41 13.88
N LYS A 154 13.69 8.85 15.09
CA LYS A 154 14.87 8.81 15.98
C LYS A 154 15.80 7.64 15.64
N ALA A 155 15.30 6.66 14.88
CA ALA A 155 16.05 5.46 14.52
C ALA A 155 16.82 5.63 13.20
N MET A 156 16.51 6.66 12.40
CA MET A 156 17.18 6.95 11.14
C MET A 156 18.38 7.88 11.36
N PRO A 157 19.61 7.48 10.99
CA PRO A 157 20.77 8.36 11.00
C PRO A 157 20.58 9.56 10.05
N ARG A 158 21.28 10.66 10.32
CA ARG A 158 21.19 11.89 9.52
C ARG A 158 21.42 11.64 8.02
N GLU A 159 22.44 10.87 7.65
CA GLU A 159 22.74 10.56 6.25
C GLU A 159 21.58 9.83 5.55
N GLU A 160 20.95 8.88 6.24
CA GLU A 160 19.78 8.16 5.73
C GLU A 160 18.54 9.06 5.64
N LYS A 161 18.38 10.04 6.54
CA LYS A 161 17.35 11.08 6.42
C LYS A 161 17.56 11.94 5.19
N GLU A 162 18.79 12.37 4.93
CA GLU A 162 19.14 13.19 3.76
C GLU A 162 18.82 12.44 2.46
N LYS A 163 19.27 11.18 2.33
CA LYS A 163 18.94 10.30 1.19
C LYS A 163 17.42 10.10 1.04
N SER A 164 16.73 9.84 2.14
CA SER A 164 15.27 9.64 2.15
C SER A 164 14.52 10.88 1.66
N ILE A 165 14.91 12.08 2.10
CA ILE A 165 14.31 13.33 1.66
C ILE A 165 14.58 13.59 0.19
N GLN A 166 15.78 13.28 -0.30
CA GLN A 166 16.10 13.35 -1.72
C GLN A 166 15.16 12.47 -2.54
N LEU A 167 15.01 11.20 -2.17
CA LEU A 167 14.10 10.25 -2.85
C LEU A 167 12.66 10.76 -2.89
N ILE A 168 12.17 11.28 -1.76
CA ILE A 168 10.81 11.85 -1.66
C ILE A 168 10.65 13.05 -2.60
N ASN A 169 11.62 13.96 -2.63
CA ASN A 169 11.58 15.14 -3.48
C ASN A 169 11.69 14.79 -4.97
N GLU A 170 12.50 13.80 -5.34
CA GLU A 170 12.56 13.27 -6.70
C GLU A 170 11.22 12.68 -7.15
N PHE A 171 10.57 11.89 -6.29
CA PHE A 171 9.23 11.37 -6.56
C PHE A 171 8.20 12.50 -6.74
N GLY A 172 8.20 13.50 -5.85
CA GLY A 172 7.31 14.66 -5.96
C GLY A 172 7.52 15.46 -7.26
N ARG A 173 8.78 15.67 -7.66
CA ARG A 173 9.12 16.35 -8.93
C ARG A 173 8.59 15.62 -10.16
N LYS A 174 8.66 14.27 -10.19
CA LYS A 174 8.08 13.47 -11.28
C LYS A 174 6.58 13.72 -11.45
N LEU A 175 5.88 14.07 -10.36
CA LEU A 175 4.45 14.37 -10.35
C LEU A 175 4.13 15.88 -10.49
N GLY A 176 5.16 16.73 -10.64
CA GLY A 176 5.03 18.17 -10.81
C GLY A 176 4.86 18.94 -9.50
N TRP A 177 5.22 18.36 -8.35
CA TRP A 177 5.12 19.02 -7.04
C TRP A 177 6.43 19.70 -6.64
N GLN A 178 6.29 20.77 -5.85
CA GLN A 178 7.44 21.47 -5.29
C GLN A 178 8.16 20.58 -4.25
N PRO A 179 9.51 20.61 -4.21
CA PRO A 179 10.26 19.90 -3.19
C PRO A 179 9.87 20.36 -1.78
N TYR A 180 9.89 19.44 -0.82
CA TYR A 180 9.80 19.80 0.59
C TYR A 180 11.11 20.42 1.05
N GLU A 181 10.99 21.56 1.73
CA GLU A 181 12.12 22.29 2.31
C GLU A 181 12.26 21.99 3.81
N LEU A 182 13.50 21.89 4.27
CA LEU A 182 13.83 21.74 5.67
C LEU A 182 13.70 23.08 6.39
N LYS A 183 12.77 23.18 7.34
CA LYS A 183 12.64 24.36 8.19
C LYS A 183 13.71 24.45 9.28
N ARG A 184 14.36 23.32 9.59
CA ARG A 184 15.42 23.18 10.60
C ARG A 184 16.45 22.16 10.11
N PRO A 185 17.72 22.25 10.54
CA PRO A 185 18.71 21.21 10.27
C PRO A 185 18.26 19.85 10.77
N LEU A 186 18.71 18.78 10.10
CA LEU A 186 18.45 17.41 10.53
C LEU A 186 19.31 17.08 11.76
N GLU A 187 18.64 16.50 12.75
CA GLU A 187 19.26 15.86 13.92
C GLU A 187 19.72 14.43 13.59
#